data_AF-A0A518IVT7-F1
#
_entry.id   AF-A0A518IVT7-F1
#
_cell.length_a   1.000
_cell.length_b   1.000
_cell.length_c   1.000
_cell.angle_alpha   90.00
_cell.angle_beta   90.00
_cell.angle_gamma   90.00
#
_symmetry.space_group_name_H-M   'P 1'
#
loop_
_entity.id
_entity.type
_entity.pdbx_description
1 polymer ?
#
loop_
_entity_poly.entity_id
_entity_poly.type
_entity_poly.pdbx_seq_one_letter_code
_entity_poly.pdbx_strand_id
1 'polypeptide(L)'
;MRTKFSIWLILLVAIMNQSTNHADEPVPESAGFVANLKLPTLGGVQFWTDLRWWYGWRIQQNKLTDQCRLLNPSNIRHFSGSREACDARLAEIVSDGPWPEPPQRVVICLHGLMRTHRSFASLGKRIEKETPATVIHFGYASTRAPVSQHARALRGLIESLPGQPQIDLVGHSMGNIVARHAIGDWQTEGDPAGVLDRLGRFVMQGPPNQGAQIAKRLQSTTVFEIITGTSGVQLGINWDELQQHLATPPCEFGIIAGAFEMGRFRNPLVDGDSDLIVSVEEAKLSGANDFVIVPVLHSFLMDDKDVQELTLRFLETGAFADDGQRNPLP
;
A
#
# COMPACT_ATOMS: atom_id res chain seq x y z
N MET A 1 -32.83 -10.62 7.27
CA MET A 1 -32.47 -9.20 7.53
C MET A 1 -30.96 -9.00 7.74
N ARG A 2 -30.26 -9.82 8.56
CA ARG A 2 -28.80 -9.71 8.79
C ARG A 2 -27.95 -9.70 7.51
N THR A 3 -28.19 -10.63 6.57
CA THR A 3 -27.40 -10.75 5.33
C THR A 3 -27.52 -9.54 4.39
N LYS A 4 -28.73 -8.95 4.28
CA LYS A 4 -28.95 -7.75 3.45
C LYS A 4 -28.29 -6.51 4.05
N PHE A 5 -28.24 -6.40 5.38
CA PHE A 5 -27.55 -5.33 6.09
C PHE A 5 -26.02 -5.46 5.93
N SER A 6 -25.48 -6.69 6.01
CA SER A 6 -24.07 -6.98 5.76
C SER A 6 -23.62 -6.61 4.34
N ILE A 7 -24.42 -6.93 3.31
CA ILE A 7 -24.11 -6.57 1.91
C ILE A 7 -24.16 -5.05 1.69
N TRP A 8 -25.12 -4.36 2.29
CA TRP A 8 -25.19 -2.90 2.22
C TRP A 8 -23.99 -2.23 2.89
N LEU A 9 -23.53 -2.74 4.04
CA LEU A 9 -22.35 -2.22 4.72
C LEU A 9 -21.06 -2.49 3.92
N ILE A 10 -20.93 -3.64 3.27
CA ILE A 10 -19.83 -3.92 2.32
C ILE A 10 -19.82 -2.90 1.20
N LEU A 11 -20.96 -2.68 0.55
CA LEU A 11 -21.08 -1.70 -0.51
C LEU A 11 -20.77 -0.30 0.01
N LEU A 12 -21.23 0.07 1.19
CA LEU A 12 -20.99 1.39 1.77
C LEU A 12 -19.51 1.61 2.09
N VAL A 13 -18.84 0.63 2.69
CA VAL A 13 -17.40 0.73 2.96
C VAL A 13 -16.57 0.60 1.68
N ALA A 14 -16.99 -0.20 0.70
CA ALA A 14 -16.37 -0.24 -0.63
C ALA A 14 -16.56 1.09 -1.37
N ILE A 15 -17.72 1.73 -1.26
CA ILE A 15 -18.03 3.05 -1.85
C ILE A 15 -17.24 4.16 -1.12
N MET A 16 -17.14 4.10 0.21
CA MET A 16 -16.28 5.02 0.99
C MET A 16 -14.77 4.77 0.74
N ASN A 17 -14.37 3.53 0.41
CA ASN A 17 -13.04 3.23 -0.08
C ASN A 17 -12.79 3.73 -1.51
N GLN A 18 -13.86 3.96 -2.29
CA GLN A 18 -13.82 4.47 -3.65
C GLN A 18 -13.93 6.00 -3.74
N SER A 19 -14.30 6.70 -2.67
CA SER A 19 -14.57 8.15 -2.70
C SER A 19 -13.31 9.01 -2.71
N THR A 20 -12.46 8.81 -3.73
CA THR A 20 -11.71 9.84 -4.49
C THR A 20 -11.46 9.39 -5.95
N ASN A 21 -12.10 8.31 -6.43
CA ASN A 21 -11.95 7.82 -7.79
C ASN A 21 -13.12 8.31 -8.64
N HIS A 22 -12.84 9.13 -9.66
CA HIS A 22 -13.78 9.27 -10.77
C HIS A 22 -13.97 7.88 -11.39
N ALA A 23 -15.23 7.48 -11.57
CA ALA A 23 -15.60 6.21 -12.19
C ALA A 23 -15.10 6.14 -13.64
N ASP A 24 -14.47 5.03 -14.01
CA ASP A 24 -14.04 4.73 -15.39
C ASP A 24 -15.22 4.13 -16.17
N GLU A 25 -15.49 4.68 -17.36
CA GLU A 25 -16.30 4.02 -18.39
C GLU A 25 -15.47 2.93 -19.11
N PRO A 26 -16.11 1.85 -19.58
CA PRO A 26 -15.41 0.76 -20.27
C PRO A 26 -14.83 1.24 -21.61
N VAL A 27 -13.52 1.04 -21.80
CA VAL A 27 -12.87 1.19 -23.10
C VAL A 27 -13.25 -0.01 -23.98
N PRO A 28 -13.68 0.16 -25.24
CA PRO A 28 -14.09 -0.96 -26.07
C PRO A 28 -12.89 -1.84 -26.41
N GLU A 29 -13.07 -3.15 -26.32
CA GLU A 29 -12.16 -4.14 -26.91
C GLU A 29 -12.11 -3.91 -28.42
N SER A 30 -10.93 -3.53 -28.91
CA SER A 30 -10.54 -3.81 -30.29
C SER A 30 -9.10 -4.29 -30.30
N ALA A 31 -8.92 -5.50 -30.83
CA ALA A 31 -7.63 -6.08 -31.14
C ALA A 31 -6.95 -5.20 -32.20
N GLY A 32 -5.78 -4.64 -31.86
CA GLY A 32 -4.98 -3.86 -32.79
C GLY A 32 -3.90 -3.09 -32.06
N PHE A 33 -2.65 -3.37 -32.43
CA PHE A 33 -1.42 -2.67 -32.07
C PHE A 33 -1.64 -1.19 -31.70
N VAL A 34 -1.71 -0.86 -30.40
CA VAL A 34 -1.79 0.54 -29.98
C VAL A 34 -0.40 1.13 -30.14
N ALA A 35 -0.22 1.94 -31.18
CA ALA A 35 0.99 2.68 -31.47
C ALA A 35 1.52 3.44 -30.24
N ASN A 36 2.83 3.69 -30.22
CA ASN A 36 3.59 4.47 -29.22
C ASN A 36 3.15 5.94 -29.13
N LEU A 37 1.88 6.20 -28.85
CA LEU A 37 1.29 7.51 -28.69
C LEU A 37 1.40 7.93 -27.22
N LYS A 38 1.93 9.15 -27.02
CA LYS A 38 1.97 9.84 -25.73
C LYS A 38 0.55 10.24 -25.34
N LEU A 39 -0.08 9.43 -24.51
CA LEU A 39 -1.46 9.64 -24.06
C LEU A 39 -1.51 9.81 -22.54
N PRO A 40 -2.39 10.68 -22.02
CA PRO A 40 -2.70 10.70 -20.60
C PRO A 40 -3.33 9.36 -20.21
N THR A 41 -2.94 8.81 -19.06
CA THR A 41 -3.56 7.59 -18.54
C THR A 41 -4.68 7.98 -17.57
N LEU A 42 -5.92 7.60 -17.86
CA LEU A 42 -7.09 7.90 -17.00
C LEU A 42 -7.16 7.02 -15.74
N GLY A 43 -6.06 6.40 -15.33
CA GLY A 43 -6.04 5.72 -14.04
C GLY A 43 -6.74 4.38 -14.01
N GLY A 44 -6.46 3.47 -14.97
CA GLY A 44 -6.70 2.03 -14.79
C GLY A 44 -5.90 1.39 -13.63
N VAL A 45 -5.58 2.15 -12.57
CA VAL A 45 -4.65 1.90 -11.47
C VAL A 45 -4.92 0.63 -10.68
N GLN A 46 -6.13 0.06 -10.76
CA GLN A 46 -6.44 -1.25 -10.15
C GLN A 46 -5.86 -2.45 -10.91
N PHE A 47 -5.36 -2.26 -12.13
CA PHE A 47 -4.80 -3.34 -12.97
C PHE A 47 -3.29 -3.24 -13.17
N TRP A 48 -2.67 -2.15 -12.72
CA TRP A 48 -1.25 -1.89 -12.92
C TRP A 48 -0.47 -2.05 -11.63
N THR A 49 0.71 -2.67 -11.73
CA THR A 49 1.67 -2.79 -10.62
C THR A 49 2.98 -2.16 -11.01
N ASP A 50 3.48 -1.27 -10.15
CA ASP A 50 4.81 -0.66 -10.27
C ASP A 50 5.89 -1.75 -10.16
N LEU A 51 6.87 -1.70 -11.07
CA LEU A 51 7.99 -2.65 -11.15
C LEU A 51 9.34 -1.95 -11.03
N ARG A 52 9.42 -0.68 -11.44
CA ARG A 52 10.61 0.17 -11.36
C ARG A 52 10.20 1.61 -11.08
N TRP A 53 11.07 2.33 -10.38
CA TRP A 53 10.95 3.76 -10.16
C TRP A 53 12.29 4.45 -10.43
N TRP A 54 12.27 5.61 -11.08
CA TRP A 54 13.45 6.46 -11.33
C TRP A 54 13.04 7.93 -11.39
N TYR A 55 13.27 8.71 -10.31
CA TYR A 55 12.90 10.14 -10.22
C TYR A 55 11.47 10.43 -10.73
N GLY A 56 10.51 9.61 -10.32
CA GLY A 56 9.10 9.72 -10.72
C GLY A 56 8.73 9.01 -12.03
N TRP A 57 9.70 8.60 -12.86
CA TRP A 57 9.45 7.65 -13.93
C TRP A 57 9.10 6.29 -13.37
N ARG A 58 8.17 5.58 -14.01
CA ARG A 58 7.68 4.28 -13.54
C ARG A 58 7.51 3.31 -14.68
N ILE A 59 7.96 2.08 -14.47
CA ILE A 59 7.53 0.94 -15.29
C ILE A 59 6.41 0.26 -14.52
N GLN A 60 5.29 0.04 -15.20
CA GLN A 60 4.13 -0.65 -14.64
C GLN A 60 3.76 -1.84 -15.52
N GLN A 61 3.34 -2.94 -14.90
CA GLN A 61 2.80 -4.11 -15.61
C GLN A 61 1.30 -4.24 -15.38
N ASN A 62 0.57 -4.51 -16.45
CA ASN A 62 -0.84 -4.87 -16.42
C ASN A 62 -0.99 -6.33 -15.98
N LYS A 63 -1.81 -6.61 -14.96
CA LYS A 63 -2.01 -7.96 -14.43
C LYS A 63 -2.91 -8.87 -15.26
N LEU A 64 -3.59 -8.36 -16.28
CA LEU A 64 -4.42 -9.16 -17.18
C LEU A 64 -3.70 -9.50 -18.49
N THR A 65 -2.82 -8.61 -18.97
CA THR A 65 -2.18 -8.76 -20.28
C THR A 65 -0.67 -8.98 -20.22
N ASP A 66 -0.08 -8.89 -19.02
CA ASP A 66 1.37 -8.87 -18.77
C ASP A 66 2.17 -7.78 -19.51
N GLN A 67 1.48 -6.92 -20.27
CA GLN A 67 2.09 -5.78 -20.95
C GLN A 67 2.61 -4.77 -19.94
N CYS A 68 3.78 -4.22 -20.24
CA CYS A 68 4.37 -3.13 -19.49
C CYS A 68 4.12 -1.79 -20.17
N ARG A 69 4.10 -0.74 -19.36
CA ARG A 69 4.12 0.66 -19.80
C ARG A 69 5.17 1.44 -19.05
N LEU A 70 5.80 2.39 -19.74
CA LEU A 70 6.69 3.38 -19.16
C LEU A 70 5.96 4.70 -19.02
N LEU A 71 5.87 5.22 -17.80
CA LEU A 71 5.26 6.50 -17.45
C LEU A 71 6.31 7.50 -17.00
N ASN A 72 6.13 8.77 -17.34
CA ASN A 72 6.90 9.86 -16.75
C ASN A 72 6.27 10.34 -15.43
N PRO A 73 6.92 11.28 -14.69
CA PRO A 73 6.39 11.81 -13.44
C PRO A 73 4.99 12.43 -13.54
N SER A 74 4.61 12.93 -14.72
CA SER A 74 3.27 13.48 -14.99
C SER A 74 2.23 12.42 -15.38
N ASN A 75 2.52 11.12 -15.23
CA ASN A 75 1.65 9.99 -15.61
C ASN A 75 1.30 9.91 -17.10
N ILE A 76 2.13 10.49 -17.96
CA ILE A 76 2.03 10.37 -19.40
C ILE A 76 2.77 9.09 -19.82
N ARG A 77 2.11 8.23 -20.59
CA ARG A 77 2.73 7.03 -21.13
C ARG A 77 3.68 7.40 -22.25
N HIS A 78 4.96 7.05 -22.12
CA HIS A 78 5.98 7.24 -23.16
C HIS A 78 6.20 5.99 -24.00
N PHE A 79 5.98 4.81 -23.43
CA PHE A 79 6.18 3.54 -24.13
C PHE A 79 5.23 2.46 -23.60
N SER A 80 4.94 1.46 -24.43
CA SER A 80 4.19 0.26 -24.07
C SER A 80 4.80 -0.95 -24.79
N GLY A 81 5.00 -2.07 -24.11
CA GLY A 81 5.62 -3.25 -24.70
C GLY A 81 5.94 -4.34 -23.70
N SER A 82 6.95 -5.16 -24.00
CA SER A 82 7.48 -6.13 -23.03
C SER A 82 8.19 -5.41 -21.87
N ARG A 83 8.50 -6.16 -20.81
CA ARG A 83 9.26 -5.66 -19.67
C ARG A 83 10.64 -5.18 -20.10
N GLU A 84 11.35 -6.01 -20.85
CA GLU A 84 12.71 -5.77 -21.34
C GLU A 84 12.77 -4.51 -22.21
N ALA A 85 11.76 -4.33 -23.08
CA ALA A 85 11.65 -3.15 -23.90
C ALA A 85 11.39 -1.87 -23.07
N CYS A 86 10.58 -1.95 -22.01
CA CYS A 86 10.38 -0.82 -21.10
C CYS A 86 11.66 -0.49 -20.30
N ASP A 87 12.38 -1.50 -19.83
CA ASP A 87 13.66 -1.31 -19.13
C ASP A 87 14.70 -0.68 -20.06
N ALA A 88 14.80 -1.11 -21.31
CA ALA A 88 15.69 -0.51 -22.32
C ALA A 88 15.35 0.97 -22.56
N ARG A 89 14.06 1.30 -22.70
CA ARG A 89 13.61 2.69 -22.85
C ARG A 89 13.87 3.54 -21.62
N LEU A 90 13.73 2.96 -20.43
CA LEU A 90 14.08 3.66 -19.20
C LEU A 90 15.60 3.90 -19.15
N ALA A 91 16.43 2.94 -19.55
CA ALA A 91 17.89 3.09 -19.58
C ALA A 91 18.35 4.20 -20.55
N GLU A 92 17.72 4.34 -21.72
CA GLU A 92 17.94 5.48 -22.63
C GLU A 92 17.68 6.82 -21.91
N ILE A 93 16.52 6.95 -21.27
CA ILE A 93 16.16 8.15 -20.50
C ILE A 93 17.18 8.43 -19.40
N VAL A 94 17.55 7.40 -18.63
CA VAL A 94 18.55 7.47 -17.57
C VAL A 94 19.90 7.98 -18.10
N SER A 95 20.31 7.56 -19.29
CA SER A 95 21.57 7.99 -19.91
C SER A 95 21.56 9.44 -20.42
N ASP A 96 20.39 9.95 -20.83
CA ASP A 96 20.28 11.23 -21.55
C ASP A 96 20.13 12.46 -20.63
N GLY A 97 19.71 12.26 -19.38
CA GLY A 97 19.34 13.37 -18.49
C GLY A 97 20.43 13.76 -17.48
N PRO A 98 20.62 15.05 -17.17
CA PRO A 98 21.17 15.41 -15.86
C PRO A 98 20.13 15.01 -14.81
N TRP A 99 20.48 14.08 -13.94
CA TRP A 99 19.64 13.66 -12.82
C TRP A 99 20.09 14.33 -11.53
N PRO A 100 19.16 14.62 -10.59
CA PRO A 100 19.54 15.01 -9.24
C PRO A 100 20.45 13.97 -8.60
N GLU A 101 21.18 14.33 -7.54
CA GLU A 101 21.87 13.34 -6.71
C GLU A 101 20.90 12.26 -6.21
N PRO A 102 21.34 11.01 -6.06
CA PRO A 102 20.50 9.96 -5.51
C PRO A 102 19.92 10.34 -4.15
N PRO A 103 18.64 10.00 -3.89
CA PRO A 103 18.03 10.28 -2.60
C PRO A 103 18.80 9.55 -1.50
N GLN A 104 19.03 10.22 -0.37
CA GLN A 104 19.63 9.60 0.81
C GLN A 104 18.59 8.85 1.66
N ARG A 105 17.33 9.30 1.59
CA ARG A 105 16.20 8.76 2.35
C ARG A 105 14.95 8.73 1.48
N VAL A 106 14.25 7.60 1.49
CA VAL A 106 13.02 7.38 0.74
C VAL A 106 11.93 6.91 1.69
N VAL A 107 10.73 7.48 1.58
CA VAL A 107 9.53 6.99 2.26
C VAL A 107 8.61 6.34 1.22
N ILE A 108 8.33 5.05 1.38
CA ILE A 108 7.49 4.28 0.46
C ILE A 108 6.10 4.12 1.06
N CYS A 109 5.08 4.63 0.38
CA CYS A 109 3.70 4.54 0.79
C CYS A 109 2.96 3.39 0.08
N LEU A 110 2.34 2.50 0.84
CA LEU A 110 1.64 1.31 0.34
C LEU A 110 0.14 1.38 0.65
N HIS A 111 -0.67 1.60 -0.38
CA HIS A 111 -2.14 1.70 -0.26
C HIS A 111 -2.80 0.38 0.14
N GLY A 112 -4.04 0.44 0.62
CA GLY A 112 -4.85 -0.75 0.94
C GLY A 112 -5.55 -1.40 -0.26
N LEU A 113 -6.35 -2.43 0.04
CA LEU A 113 -7.17 -3.15 -0.93
C LEU A 113 -8.25 -2.26 -1.56
N MET A 114 -8.52 -2.43 -2.86
CA MET A 114 -9.45 -1.61 -3.66
C MET A 114 -9.08 -0.13 -3.76
N ARG A 115 -7.90 0.27 -3.27
CA ARG A 115 -7.37 1.63 -3.32
C ARG A 115 -6.25 1.75 -4.33
N THR A 116 -5.78 2.96 -4.51
CA THR A 116 -4.71 3.30 -5.45
C THR A 116 -3.65 4.09 -4.70
N HIS A 117 -2.46 4.19 -5.28
CA HIS A 117 -1.35 4.97 -4.71
C HIS A 117 -1.71 6.44 -4.42
N ARG A 118 -2.76 6.98 -5.06
CA ARG A 118 -3.27 8.33 -4.82
C ARG A 118 -3.87 8.54 -3.43
N SER A 119 -4.26 7.47 -2.73
CA SER A 119 -4.76 7.57 -1.35
C SER A 119 -3.71 8.10 -0.36
N PHE A 120 -2.43 8.10 -0.74
CA PHE A 120 -1.34 8.69 0.03
C PHE A 120 -0.90 10.07 -0.50
N ALA A 121 -1.62 10.68 -1.44
CA ALA A 121 -1.20 11.94 -2.05
C ALA A 121 -1.13 13.09 -1.02
N SER A 122 -2.07 13.14 -0.07
CA SER A 122 -2.09 14.15 0.99
C SER A 122 -0.89 14.00 1.93
N LEU A 123 -0.72 12.81 2.52
CA LEU A 123 0.40 12.49 3.40
C LEU A 123 1.75 12.63 2.69
N GLY A 124 1.88 12.15 1.46
CA GLY A 124 3.13 12.22 0.70
C GLY A 124 3.60 13.66 0.48
N LYS A 125 2.69 14.55 0.06
CA LYS A 125 3.01 15.99 -0.07
C LYS A 125 3.47 16.60 1.25
N ARG A 126 2.91 16.12 2.37
CA ARG A 126 3.27 16.60 3.70
C ARG A 126 4.67 16.13 4.11
N ILE A 127 4.99 14.86 3.87
CA ILE A 127 6.34 14.30 4.07
C ILE A 127 7.39 15.04 3.24
N GLU A 128 7.13 15.27 1.95
CA GLU A 128 8.07 15.99 1.06
C GLU A 128 8.25 17.46 1.46
N LYS A 129 7.24 18.06 2.12
CA LYS A 129 7.30 19.44 2.59
C LYS A 129 8.05 19.56 3.92
N GLU A 130 7.89 18.59 4.81
CA GLU A 130 8.36 18.67 6.20
C GLU A 130 9.67 17.90 6.44
N THR A 131 10.10 17.08 5.48
CA THR A 131 11.32 16.25 5.58
C THR A 131 12.13 16.33 4.27
N PRO A 132 13.44 16.00 4.29
CA PRO A 132 14.23 15.88 3.07
C PRO A 132 14.00 14.55 2.31
N ALA A 133 13.05 13.72 2.74
CA ALA A 133 12.82 12.40 2.15
C ALA A 133 12.13 12.50 0.79
N THR A 134 12.51 11.62 -0.14
CA THR A 134 11.76 11.41 -1.38
C THR A 134 10.61 10.46 -1.14
N VAL A 135 9.39 10.81 -1.56
CA VAL A 135 8.22 9.93 -1.40
C VAL A 135 7.98 9.10 -2.66
N ILE A 136 7.76 7.80 -2.47
CA ILE A 136 7.34 6.89 -3.53
C ILE A 136 5.96 6.33 -3.20
N HIS A 137 4.94 6.74 -3.95
CA HIS A 137 3.61 6.15 -3.87
C HIS A 137 3.57 4.85 -4.67
N PHE A 138 3.84 3.72 -4.01
CA PHE A 138 3.86 2.41 -4.65
C PHE A 138 2.45 1.99 -5.07
N GLY A 139 2.23 1.87 -6.37
CA GLY A 139 0.98 1.41 -6.96
C GLY A 139 1.01 -0.07 -7.26
N TYR A 140 0.00 -0.81 -6.82
CA TYR A 140 -0.14 -2.22 -7.14
C TYR A 140 -1.60 -2.62 -7.36
N ALA A 141 -1.80 -3.64 -8.18
CA ALA A 141 -3.11 -4.11 -8.61
C ALA A 141 -3.81 -4.91 -7.50
N SER A 142 -4.20 -4.23 -6.43
CA SER A 142 -4.51 -4.80 -5.12
C SER A 142 -5.58 -5.92 -5.11
N THR A 143 -6.50 -5.93 -6.07
CA THR A 143 -7.56 -6.96 -6.18
C THR A 143 -7.24 -8.05 -7.20
N ARG A 144 -6.14 -7.94 -7.94
CA ARG A 144 -5.86 -8.74 -9.15
C ARG A 144 -4.69 -9.70 -9.02
N ALA A 145 -3.98 -9.66 -7.89
CA ALA A 145 -2.87 -10.56 -7.61
C ALA A 145 -2.87 -10.94 -6.12
N PRO A 146 -2.18 -12.04 -5.74
CA PRO A 146 -1.92 -12.37 -4.35
C PRO A 146 -0.87 -11.43 -3.73
N VAL A 147 -0.90 -11.32 -2.41
CA VAL A 147 0.02 -10.51 -1.59
C VAL A 147 1.48 -10.81 -1.92
N SER A 148 1.85 -12.07 -2.11
CA SER A 148 3.22 -12.48 -2.46
C SER A 148 3.72 -11.88 -3.78
N GLN A 149 2.85 -11.68 -4.78
CA GLN A 149 3.24 -11.00 -6.01
C GLN A 149 3.41 -9.49 -5.82
N HIS A 150 2.60 -8.87 -4.96
CA HIS A 150 2.76 -7.47 -4.59
C HIS A 150 4.07 -7.26 -3.82
N ALA A 151 4.40 -8.16 -2.89
CA ALA A 151 5.64 -8.16 -2.14
C ALA A 151 6.86 -8.32 -3.05
N ARG A 152 6.82 -9.26 -4.00
CA ARG A 152 7.88 -9.43 -5.02
C ARG A 152 8.08 -8.18 -5.87
N ALA A 153 7.00 -7.52 -6.29
CA ALA A 153 7.09 -6.28 -7.05
C ALA A 153 7.69 -5.14 -6.21
N LEU A 154 7.31 -5.04 -4.94
CA LEU A 154 7.87 -4.08 -3.98
C LEU A 154 9.38 -4.32 -3.79
N ARG A 155 9.80 -5.57 -3.59
CA ARG A 155 11.22 -5.96 -3.49
C ARG A 155 12.00 -5.50 -4.71
N GLY A 156 11.53 -5.88 -5.89
CA GLY A 156 12.18 -5.52 -7.14
C GLY A 156 12.29 -4.01 -7.34
N LEU A 157 11.28 -3.24 -6.92
CA LEU A 157 11.34 -1.77 -6.98
C LEU A 157 12.41 -1.23 -6.03
N ILE A 158 12.39 -1.64 -4.75
CA ILE A 158 13.31 -1.15 -3.72
C ILE A 158 14.77 -1.49 -4.03
N GLU A 159 15.02 -2.73 -4.46
CA GLU A 159 16.35 -3.20 -4.86
C GLU A 159 16.91 -2.45 -6.07
N SER A 160 16.04 -1.81 -6.87
CA SER A 160 16.44 -1.02 -8.03
C SER A 160 16.56 0.49 -7.78
N LEU A 161 16.35 0.96 -6.54
CA LEU A 161 16.45 2.38 -6.23
C LEU A 161 17.90 2.88 -6.37
N PRO A 162 18.11 4.06 -6.99
CA PRO A 162 19.45 4.65 -7.08
C PRO A 162 19.99 5.05 -5.71
N GLY A 163 21.30 4.86 -5.51
CA GLY A 163 22.02 5.39 -4.35
C GLY A 163 21.84 4.66 -3.03
N GLN A 164 21.16 3.50 -3.02
CA GLN A 164 20.93 2.69 -1.81
C GLN A 164 20.42 3.52 -0.61
N PRO A 165 19.30 4.26 -0.74
CA PRO A 165 18.80 5.13 0.31
C PRO A 165 18.44 4.35 1.58
N GLN A 166 18.39 5.05 2.72
CA GLN A 166 17.59 4.61 3.85
C GLN A 166 16.12 4.50 3.44
N ILE A 167 15.46 3.41 3.82
CA ILE A 167 14.08 3.10 3.43
C ILE A 167 13.16 3.17 4.64
N ASP A 168 12.23 4.11 4.61
CA ASP A 168 11.08 4.13 5.51
C ASP A 168 9.83 3.64 4.79
N LEU A 169 8.92 3.03 5.54
CA LEU A 169 7.67 2.47 5.03
C LEU A 169 6.47 3.13 5.71
N VAL A 170 5.42 3.38 4.96
CA VAL A 170 4.10 3.75 5.48
C VAL A 170 3.05 2.91 4.80
N GLY A 171 2.38 2.04 5.56
CA GLY A 171 1.37 1.13 5.03
C GLY A 171 -0.02 1.48 5.53
N HIS A 172 -1.02 1.40 4.65
CA HIS A 172 -2.43 1.43 5.03
C HIS A 172 -3.06 0.05 4.80
N SER A 173 -3.77 -0.47 5.81
CA SER A 173 -4.53 -1.72 5.69
C SER A 173 -3.66 -2.84 5.10
N MET A 174 -4.07 -3.44 3.98
CA MET A 174 -3.33 -4.48 3.26
C MET A 174 -1.91 -4.09 2.84
N GLY A 175 -1.62 -2.81 2.59
CA GLY A 175 -0.27 -2.36 2.25
C GLY A 175 0.76 -2.71 3.34
N ASN A 176 0.30 -2.81 4.59
CA ASN A 176 1.13 -3.28 5.71
C ASN A 176 1.53 -4.75 5.58
N ILE A 177 0.60 -5.58 5.11
CA ILE A 177 0.81 -7.02 4.93
C ILE A 177 1.74 -7.28 3.75
N VAL A 178 1.61 -6.49 2.67
CA VAL A 178 2.55 -6.50 1.54
C VAL A 178 3.98 -6.16 2.00
N ALA A 179 4.13 -5.12 2.82
CA ALA A 179 5.44 -4.73 3.37
C ALA A 179 6.04 -5.83 4.26
N ARG A 180 5.25 -6.37 5.19
CA ARG A 180 5.69 -7.48 6.08
C ARG A 180 6.09 -8.73 5.30
N HIS A 181 5.37 -9.06 4.23
CA HIS A 181 5.72 -10.17 3.36
C HIS A 181 7.03 -9.91 2.61
N ALA A 182 7.25 -8.70 2.08
CA ALA A 182 8.51 -8.37 1.42
C ALA A 182 9.72 -8.46 2.38
N ILE A 183 9.53 -8.05 3.65
CA ILE A 183 10.52 -8.22 4.71
C ILE A 183 10.80 -9.70 4.99
N GLY A 184 9.76 -10.53 5.10
CA GLY A 184 9.92 -11.97 5.28
C GLY A 184 10.65 -12.63 4.11
N ASP A 185 10.34 -12.21 2.89
CA ASP A 185 11.02 -12.69 1.68
C ASP A 185 12.51 -12.32 1.67
N TRP A 186 12.90 -11.09 2.07
CA TRP A 186 14.33 -10.74 2.20
C TRP A 186 15.03 -11.58 3.27
N GLN A 187 14.37 -11.84 4.41
CA GLN A 187 14.93 -12.65 5.49
C GLN A 187 15.12 -14.13 5.11
N THR A 188 14.23 -14.67 4.28
CA THR A 188 14.17 -16.11 3.98
C THR A 188 14.78 -16.49 2.63
N GLU A 189 14.60 -15.66 1.60
CA GLU A 189 15.10 -15.91 0.24
C GLU A 189 16.43 -15.18 -0.04
N GLY A 190 16.79 -14.20 0.80
CA GLY A 190 18.02 -13.42 0.71
C GLY A 190 17.81 -11.95 0.36
N ASP A 191 18.78 -11.14 0.76
CA ASP A 191 18.77 -9.68 0.62
C ASP A 191 20.01 -9.19 -0.15
N PRO A 192 20.05 -9.37 -1.48
CA PRO A 192 21.24 -9.08 -2.29
C PRO A 192 21.58 -7.58 -2.36
N ALA A 193 20.62 -6.71 -2.05
CA ALA A 193 20.80 -5.26 -2.08
C ALA A 193 20.95 -4.64 -0.66
N GLY A 194 21.11 -5.47 0.38
CA GLY A 194 21.24 -5.01 1.77
C GLY A 194 20.11 -4.06 2.18
N VAL A 195 18.87 -4.36 1.79
CA VAL A 195 17.68 -3.56 2.10
C VAL A 195 17.40 -3.59 3.59
N LEU A 196 17.50 -4.75 4.25
CA LEU A 196 17.17 -4.93 5.66
C LEU A 196 18.02 -4.01 6.56
N ASP A 197 19.32 -3.88 6.26
CA ASP A 197 20.24 -3.00 7.00
C ASP A 197 19.95 -1.50 6.79
N ARG A 198 19.20 -1.17 5.73
CA ARG A 198 18.81 0.20 5.37
C ARG A 198 17.37 0.52 5.73
N LEU A 199 16.62 -0.42 6.32
CA LEU A 199 15.27 -0.14 6.82
C LEU A 199 15.35 0.81 8.01
N GLY A 200 14.81 2.02 7.83
CA GLY A 200 14.75 3.04 8.86
C GLY A 200 13.58 2.83 9.82
N ARG A 201 12.39 3.27 9.42
CA ARG A 201 11.16 3.17 10.23
C ARG A 201 9.96 2.72 9.44
N PHE A 202 9.03 2.05 10.10
CA PHE A 202 7.78 1.62 9.49
C PHE A 202 6.56 2.09 10.30
N VAL A 203 5.71 2.91 9.68
CA VAL A 203 4.42 3.31 10.26
C VAL A 203 3.28 2.50 9.64
N MET A 204 2.50 1.84 10.49
CA MET A 204 1.38 1.01 10.08
C MET A 204 0.05 1.68 10.45
N GLN A 205 -0.76 2.04 9.45
CA GLN A 205 -2.09 2.63 9.63
C GLN A 205 -3.18 1.56 9.42
N GLY A 206 -3.94 1.26 10.46
CA GLY A 206 -5.01 0.26 10.47
C GLY A 206 -4.62 -1.12 9.87
N PRO A 207 -3.48 -1.72 10.25
CA PRO A 207 -3.03 -2.99 9.65
C PRO A 207 -3.90 -4.17 10.11
N PRO A 208 -4.29 -5.13 9.24
CA PRO A 208 -4.92 -6.37 9.69
C PRO A 208 -3.85 -7.41 10.09
N ASN A 209 -3.07 -7.11 11.13
CA ASN A 209 -1.89 -7.88 11.52
C ASN A 209 -2.17 -9.31 12.01
N GLN A 210 -3.40 -9.57 12.46
CA GLN A 210 -3.92 -10.88 12.88
C GLN A 210 -4.92 -11.47 11.85
N GLY A 211 -4.93 -10.93 10.63
CA GLY A 211 -5.92 -11.22 9.60
C GLY A 211 -7.16 -10.33 9.73
N ALA A 212 -8.01 -10.37 8.72
CA ALA A 212 -9.25 -9.58 8.69
C ALA A 212 -10.45 -10.48 9.03
N GLN A 213 -10.94 -10.42 10.27
CA GLN A 213 -12.14 -11.12 10.71
C GLN A 213 -13.36 -10.76 9.88
N ILE A 214 -13.46 -9.50 9.42
CA ILE A 214 -14.54 -9.09 8.53
C ILE A 214 -14.53 -9.91 7.23
N ALA A 215 -13.35 -10.22 6.69
CA ALA A 215 -13.20 -11.08 5.52
C ALA A 215 -13.61 -12.53 5.85
N LYS A 216 -13.21 -13.04 7.03
CA LYS A 216 -13.64 -14.36 7.52
C LYS A 216 -15.17 -14.43 7.72
N ARG A 217 -15.85 -13.39 8.20
CA ARG A 217 -17.31 -13.42 8.46
C ARG A 217 -18.16 -13.25 7.21
N LEU A 218 -17.63 -12.61 6.17
CA LEU A 218 -18.32 -12.35 4.90
C LEU A 218 -18.08 -13.42 3.82
N GLN A 219 -17.31 -14.46 4.19
CA GLN A 219 -16.85 -15.58 3.39
C GLN A 219 -17.91 -16.35 2.58
N SER A 220 -19.18 -16.35 3.00
CA SER A 220 -20.23 -17.14 2.35
C SER A 220 -20.91 -16.45 1.16
N THR A 221 -20.37 -15.32 0.69
CA THR A 221 -20.98 -14.54 -0.39
C THR A 221 -20.01 -14.38 -1.56
N THR A 222 -20.39 -14.90 -2.74
CA THR A 222 -19.69 -14.69 -4.03
C THR A 222 -19.44 -13.20 -4.32
N VAL A 223 -20.26 -12.31 -3.74
CA VAL A 223 -20.13 -10.86 -3.83
C VAL A 223 -18.85 -10.33 -3.17
N PHE A 224 -18.42 -10.89 -2.03
CA PHE A 224 -17.22 -10.44 -1.34
C PHE A 224 -15.95 -10.76 -2.16
N GLU A 225 -15.86 -11.95 -2.75
CA GLU A 225 -14.74 -12.35 -3.61
C GLU A 225 -14.66 -11.50 -4.89
N ILE A 226 -15.80 -11.19 -5.52
CA ILE A 226 -15.84 -10.32 -6.71
C ILE A 226 -15.33 -8.91 -6.39
N ILE A 227 -15.66 -8.39 -5.20
CA ILE A 227 -15.31 -7.04 -4.77
C ILE A 227 -13.85 -6.94 -4.33
N THR A 228 -13.38 -7.92 -3.55
CA THR A 228 -12.07 -7.86 -2.88
C THR A 228 -10.96 -8.62 -3.62
N GLY A 229 -11.33 -9.51 -4.54
CA GLY A 229 -10.39 -10.25 -5.39
C GLY A 229 -9.42 -11.15 -4.62
N THR A 230 -8.33 -11.54 -5.29
CA THR A 230 -7.39 -12.57 -4.78
C THR A 230 -6.78 -12.21 -3.43
N SER A 231 -6.35 -10.96 -3.24
CA SER A 231 -5.77 -10.55 -1.96
C SER A 231 -6.80 -10.50 -0.82
N GLY A 232 -8.05 -10.14 -1.10
CA GLY A 232 -9.12 -10.18 -0.11
C GLY A 232 -9.39 -11.59 0.43
N VAL A 233 -9.31 -12.59 -0.43
CA VAL A 233 -9.39 -14.01 -0.05
C VAL A 233 -8.24 -14.40 0.88
N GLN A 234 -7.02 -13.94 0.62
CA GLN A 234 -5.85 -14.27 1.46
C GLN A 234 -5.89 -13.62 2.84
N LEU A 235 -6.39 -12.39 2.95
CA LEU A 235 -6.55 -11.71 4.24
C LEU A 235 -7.63 -12.35 5.12
N GLY A 236 -8.51 -13.17 4.53
CA GLY A 236 -9.56 -13.91 5.22
C GLY A 236 -9.26 -15.40 5.36
N ILE A 237 -9.48 -16.15 4.26
CA ILE A 237 -9.50 -17.61 4.22
C ILE A 237 -8.09 -18.19 4.34
N ASN A 238 -7.15 -17.67 3.53
CA ASN A 238 -5.79 -18.21 3.49
C ASN A 238 -4.85 -17.46 4.44
N TRP A 239 -5.39 -16.88 5.52
CA TRP A 239 -4.58 -16.13 6.48
C TRP A 239 -3.53 -17.03 7.15
N ASP A 240 -3.89 -18.27 7.49
CA ASP A 240 -3.00 -19.21 8.17
C ASP A 240 -1.81 -19.65 7.31
N GLU A 241 -1.97 -19.64 5.99
CA GLU A 241 -0.89 -19.83 5.03
C GLU A 241 -0.08 -18.53 4.89
N LEU A 242 -0.76 -17.41 4.65
CA LEU A 242 -0.11 -16.12 4.43
C LEU A 242 0.76 -15.68 5.62
N GLN A 243 0.26 -15.84 6.85
CA GLN A 243 0.95 -15.38 8.06
C GLN A 243 2.32 -16.03 8.27
N GLN A 244 2.55 -17.22 7.72
CA GLN A 244 3.83 -17.94 7.80
C GLN A 244 4.96 -17.23 7.04
N HIS A 245 4.60 -16.35 6.09
CA HIS A 245 5.55 -15.57 5.29
C HIS A 245 5.69 -14.12 5.78
N LEU A 246 4.92 -13.71 6.81
CA LEU A 246 4.93 -12.33 7.28
C LEU A 246 5.99 -12.15 8.38
N ALA A 247 6.98 -11.31 8.12
CA ALA A 247 7.92 -10.91 9.16
C ALA A 247 7.31 -9.92 10.15
N THR A 248 7.85 -9.93 11.36
CA THR A 248 7.86 -8.75 12.23
C THR A 248 8.97 -7.82 11.72
N PRO A 249 8.72 -6.51 11.51
CA PRO A 249 9.75 -5.60 11.00
C PRO A 249 11.00 -5.61 11.90
N PRO A 250 12.22 -5.74 11.34
CA PRO A 250 13.46 -5.72 12.12
C PRO A 250 13.94 -4.30 12.47
N CYS A 251 13.19 -3.27 12.06
CA CYS A 251 13.47 -1.86 12.31
C CYS A 251 12.47 -1.26 13.33
N GLU A 252 12.64 0.00 13.72
CA GLU A 252 11.64 0.66 14.57
C GLU A 252 10.30 0.77 13.82
N PHE A 253 9.21 0.29 14.42
CA PHE A 253 7.89 0.40 13.83
C PHE A 253 6.81 0.77 14.82
N GLY A 254 5.82 1.53 14.33
CA GLY A 254 4.72 2.08 15.11
C GLY A 254 3.39 1.79 14.45
N ILE A 255 2.35 1.61 15.25
CA ILE A 255 1.02 1.25 14.78
C ILE A 255 -0.01 2.30 15.20
N ILE A 256 -0.73 2.82 14.22
CA ILE A 256 -1.88 3.72 14.41
C ILE A 256 -3.14 2.91 14.10
N ALA A 257 -3.88 2.54 15.15
CA ALA A 257 -5.16 1.84 15.04
C ALA A 257 -6.33 2.83 15.06
N GLY A 258 -7.29 2.69 14.13
CA GLY A 258 -8.52 3.48 14.19
C GLY A 258 -9.56 2.83 15.12
N ALA A 259 -10.28 3.65 15.88
CA ALA A 259 -11.42 3.25 16.68
C ALA A 259 -12.49 4.35 16.59
N PHE A 260 -13.40 4.24 15.62
CA PHE A 260 -14.41 5.26 15.40
C PHE A 260 -15.67 5.00 16.24
N GLU A 261 -15.99 5.96 17.11
CA GLU A 261 -17.23 5.95 17.87
C GLU A 261 -18.21 6.98 17.31
N MET A 262 -19.33 6.52 16.74
CA MET A 262 -20.45 7.39 16.37
C MET A 262 -21.72 6.92 17.08
N GLY A 263 -21.84 7.28 18.37
CA GLY A 263 -22.95 6.85 19.21
C GLY A 263 -23.02 5.33 19.36
N ARG A 264 -24.13 4.69 18.94
CA ARG A 264 -24.32 3.23 19.00
C ARG A 264 -23.90 2.48 17.72
N PHE A 265 -23.33 3.16 16.72
CA PHE A 265 -23.02 2.52 15.45
C PHE A 265 -21.71 1.72 15.55
N ARG A 266 -21.81 0.40 15.66
CA ARG A 266 -20.69 -0.55 15.61
C ARG A 266 -20.88 -1.47 14.40
N ASN A 267 -19.79 -1.88 13.74
CA ASN A 267 -19.87 -2.93 12.74
C ASN A 267 -19.97 -4.30 13.46
N PRO A 268 -21.11 -5.03 13.38
CA PRO A 268 -21.26 -6.32 14.07
C PRO A 268 -20.35 -7.43 13.50
N LEU A 269 -19.66 -7.16 12.39
CA LEU A 269 -18.71 -8.08 11.76
C LEU A 269 -17.27 -7.91 12.26
N VAL A 270 -17.03 -6.93 13.14
CA VAL A 270 -15.73 -6.67 13.74
C VAL A 270 -15.92 -6.66 15.25
N ASP A 271 -15.05 -7.35 15.97
CA ASP A 271 -15.15 -7.43 17.43
C ASP A 271 -14.50 -6.22 18.10
N GLY A 272 -15.09 -5.79 19.21
CA GLY A 272 -14.53 -4.71 20.03
C GLY A 272 -14.54 -3.33 19.35
N ASP A 273 -13.57 -2.51 19.71
CA ASP A 273 -13.40 -1.17 19.15
C ASP A 273 -12.66 -1.28 17.82
N SER A 274 -13.11 -0.51 16.82
CA SER A 274 -12.64 -0.67 15.45
C SER A 274 -12.85 0.59 14.61
N ASP A 275 -12.16 0.62 13.49
CA ASP A 275 -12.32 1.63 12.45
C ASP A 275 -13.42 1.27 11.42
N LEU A 276 -14.33 0.37 11.82
CA LEU A 276 -15.36 -0.35 11.06
C LEU A 276 -14.86 -1.46 10.12
N ILE A 277 -13.54 -1.65 9.94
CA ILE A 277 -13.00 -2.73 9.11
C ILE A 277 -12.02 -3.61 9.87
N VAL A 278 -11.15 -2.99 10.65
CA VAL A 278 -10.11 -3.62 11.46
C VAL A 278 -10.33 -3.21 12.90
N SER A 279 -10.38 -4.18 13.80
CA SER A 279 -10.40 -3.96 15.23
C SER A 279 -9.04 -3.51 15.74
N VAL A 280 -9.04 -2.83 16.89
CA VAL A 280 -7.84 -2.47 17.64
C VAL A 280 -6.97 -3.71 17.92
N GLU A 281 -7.57 -4.85 18.27
CA GLU A 281 -6.83 -6.09 18.53
C GLU A 281 -6.22 -6.70 17.26
N GLU A 282 -6.93 -6.69 16.14
CA GLU A 282 -6.38 -7.13 14.85
C GLU A 282 -5.23 -6.26 14.38
N ALA A 283 -5.22 -4.98 14.77
CA ALA A 283 -4.15 -4.04 14.45
C ALA A 283 -2.85 -4.31 15.19
N LYS A 284 -2.90 -4.92 16.38
CA LYS A 284 -1.70 -5.15 17.19
C LYS A 284 -0.74 -6.14 16.54
N LEU A 285 0.55 -5.86 16.72
CA LEU A 285 1.65 -6.74 16.38
C LEU A 285 2.74 -6.57 17.44
N SER A 286 3.15 -7.68 18.06
CA SER A 286 4.25 -7.68 19.03
C SER A 286 5.54 -7.18 18.40
N GLY A 287 6.33 -6.45 19.21
CA GLY A 287 7.54 -5.77 18.79
C GLY A 287 7.34 -4.31 18.39
N ALA A 288 6.10 -3.81 18.31
CA ALA A 288 5.85 -2.41 17.97
C ALA A 288 6.47 -1.48 19.03
N ASN A 289 7.28 -0.53 18.59
CA ASN A 289 7.91 0.44 19.48
C ASN A 289 6.92 1.44 20.03
N ASP A 290 5.83 1.70 19.32
CA ASP A 290 4.76 2.57 19.78
C ASP A 290 3.41 2.17 19.17
N PHE A 291 2.34 2.45 19.91
CA PHE A 291 0.97 2.11 19.54
C PHE A 291 0.04 3.23 19.98
N VAL A 292 -0.81 3.71 19.07
CA VAL A 292 -1.80 4.74 19.37
C VAL A 292 -3.13 4.41 18.71
N ILE A 293 -4.22 4.73 19.42
CA ILE A 293 -5.59 4.61 18.92
C ILE A 293 -6.10 6.01 18.56
N VAL A 294 -6.70 6.15 17.39
CA VAL A 294 -7.27 7.43 16.91
C VAL A 294 -8.76 7.27 16.58
N PRO A 295 -9.59 8.31 16.79
CA PRO A 295 -11.03 8.23 16.53
C PRO A 295 -11.38 8.40 15.04
N VAL A 296 -10.75 7.61 14.17
CA VAL A 296 -10.80 7.76 12.71
C VAL A 296 -11.29 6.46 12.06
N LEU A 297 -12.16 6.59 11.06
CA LEU A 297 -12.63 5.48 10.24
C LEU A 297 -11.53 4.95 9.31
N HIS A 298 -11.58 3.66 8.99
CA HIS A 298 -10.55 2.95 8.24
C HIS A 298 -10.14 3.67 6.96
N SER A 299 -11.15 4.18 6.25
CA SER A 299 -11.00 4.82 4.95
C SER A 299 -10.32 6.19 4.97
N PHE A 300 -10.28 6.84 6.13
CA PHE A 300 -9.82 8.22 6.28
C PHE A 300 -8.48 8.34 7.01
N LEU A 301 -7.92 7.24 7.54
CA LEU A 301 -6.64 7.25 8.26
C LEU A 301 -5.51 7.97 7.50
N MET A 302 -5.38 7.77 6.17
CA MET A 302 -4.30 8.39 5.38
C MET A 302 -4.47 9.91 5.18
N ASP A 303 -5.71 10.40 5.21
CA ASP A 303 -6.06 11.80 4.93
C ASP A 303 -6.32 12.61 6.21
N ASP A 304 -6.45 11.92 7.34
CA ASP A 304 -6.66 12.54 8.65
C ASP A 304 -5.40 13.29 9.12
N LYS A 305 -5.56 14.55 9.54
CA LYS A 305 -4.42 15.43 9.86
C LYS A 305 -3.64 14.97 11.08
N ASP A 306 -4.33 14.42 12.07
CA ASP A 306 -3.70 13.96 13.31
C ASP A 306 -2.93 12.68 13.02
N VAL A 307 -3.49 11.76 12.23
CA VAL A 307 -2.76 10.57 11.76
C VAL A 307 -1.53 10.92 10.93
N GLN A 308 -1.62 11.92 10.06
CA GLN A 308 -0.46 12.39 9.29
C GLN A 308 0.62 12.99 10.21
N GLU A 309 0.22 13.74 11.24
CA GLU A 309 1.15 14.31 12.23
C GLU A 309 1.87 13.21 13.01
N LEU A 310 1.12 12.23 13.52
CA LEU A 310 1.66 11.07 14.21
C LEU A 310 2.63 10.28 13.30
N THR A 311 2.29 10.13 12.02
CA THR A 311 3.14 9.44 11.04
C THR A 311 4.46 10.17 10.84
N LEU A 312 4.43 11.49 10.63
CA LEU A 312 5.64 12.30 10.46
C LEU A 312 6.52 12.26 11.70
N ARG A 313 5.91 12.45 12.88
CA ARG A 313 6.63 12.41 14.15
C ARG A 313 7.30 11.07 14.38
N PHE A 314 6.61 9.97 14.10
CA PHE A 314 7.21 8.64 14.24
C PHE A 314 8.35 8.44 13.25
N LEU A 315 8.19 8.88 12.00
CA LEU A 315 9.26 8.81 10.99
C LEU A 315 10.52 9.58 11.42
N GLU A 316 10.40 10.68 12.16
CA GLU A 316 11.55 11.46 12.66
C GLU A 316 12.11 10.95 14.00
N THR A 317 11.26 10.52 14.93
CA THR A 317 11.63 10.30 16.34
C THR A 317 11.46 8.86 16.84
N GLY A 318 10.71 8.03 16.11
CA GLY A 318 10.31 6.69 16.55
C GLY A 318 9.26 6.68 17.67
N ALA A 319 8.59 7.79 17.93
CA ALA A 319 7.49 7.91 18.90
C ALA A 319 6.31 8.71 18.33
N PHE A 320 5.11 8.43 18.82
CA PHE A 320 3.88 9.14 18.48
C PHE A 320 3.59 10.31 19.41
N ALA A 321 4.00 10.28 20.67
CA ALA A 321 3.81 11.38 21.60
C ALA A 321 4.86 12.50 21.40
N ASP A 322 4.46 13.76 21.61
CA ASP A 322 5.35 14.93 21.49
C ASP A 322 6.50 14.93 22.49
N ASP A 323 6.30 14.33 23.67
CA ASP A 323 7.32 14.20 24.73
C ASP A 323 8.23 12.97 24.55
N GLY A 324 8.02 12.20 23.48
CA GLY A 324 8.77 10.98 23.18
C GLY A 324 8.33 9.77 24.01
N GLN A 325 7.27 9.87 24.83
CA GLN A 325 6.72 8.72 25.53
C GLN A 325 6.16 7.70 24.52
N ARG A 326 6.55 6.44 24.66
CA ARG A 326 6.13 5.33 23.81
C ARG A 326 5.19 4.40 24.55
N ASN A 327 4.24 3.82 23.83
CA ASN A 327 3.36 2.74 24.28
C ASN A 327 3.68 1.45 23.49
N PRO A 328 4.78 0.75 23.81
CA PRO A 328 5.21 -0.41 23.04
C PRO A 328 4.23 -1.59 23.18
N LEU A 329 4.18 -2.43 22.15
CA LEU A 329 3.53 -3.74 22.21
C LEU A 329 4.61 -4.82 22.38
N PRO A 330 4.68 -5.47 23.56
CA PRO A 330 5.72 -6.45 23.84
C PRO A 330 5.63 -7.71 22.98
#